data_AF-X1VIQ3-F1
#
_entry.id   AF-X1VIQ3-F1
#
_cell.length_a   1.000
_cell.length_b   1.000
_cell.length_c   1.000
_cell.angle_alpha   90.00
_cell.angle_beta   90.00
_cell.angle_gamma   90.00
#
_symmetry.space_group_name_H-M   'P 1'
#
loop_
_entity.id
_entity.type
_entity.pdbx_description
1 polymer ?
#
loop_
_entity_poly.entity_id
_entity_poly.type
_entity_poly.pdbx_seq_one_letter_code
_entity_poly.pdbx_strand_id
1 'polypeptide(L)'
;PLIPRAVDAVSEDGTMKFTVRNLFYKVRKFFLTENFVCPTCGSQVSLLEFPDTFACSNGHTVSGDELRPLVEGLRFYLYDSFAQDFLTGYQKASGKIEGLLNEERGKLAFPEFDRNYDEYESFESGIDTEAIDRFEPGVGNKVIMVEKMGLFHMMRANDFDRRLDAILICTEGFSTEAARLIMVGAAVII
;
A
#
# COMPACT_ATOMS: atom_id res chain seq x y z
N PRO A 1 -18.53 6.68 -12.70
CA PRO A 1 -17.76 6.44 -11.46
C PRO A 1 -16.24 6.58 -11.69
N LEU A 2 -15.53 7.27 -10.80
CA LEU A 2 -14.12 7.68 -10.98
C LEU A 2 -13.13 6.50 -10.93
N ILE A 3 -13.32 5.57 -9.99
CA ILE A 3 -12.39 4.45 -9.77
C ILE A 3 -12.36 3.44 -10.91
N PRO A 4 -13.50 2.92 -11.42
CA PRO A 4 -13.48 1.98 -12.56
C PRO A 4 -12.76 2.56 -13.78
N ARG A 5 -13.04 3.82 -14.14
CA ARG A 5 -12.35 4.52 -15.23
C ARG A 5 -10.84 4.64 -14.99
N ALA A 6 -10.44 4.88 -13.74
CA ALA A 6 -9.02 4.94 -13.37
C ALA A 6 -8.36 3.58 -13.48
N VAL A 7 -9.04 2.51 -13.05
CA VAL A 7 -8.61 1.11 -13.19
C VAL A 7 -8.40 0.75 -14.66
N ASP A 8 -9.39 0.96 -15.52
CA ASP A 8 -9.29 0.67 -16.96
C ASP A 8 -8.10 1.40 -17.59
N ALA A 9 -7.89 2.66 -17.20
CA ALA A 9 -6.82 3.50 -17.72
C ALA A 9 -5.41 3.15 -17.21
N VAL A 10 -5.28 2.43 -16.09
CA VAL A 10 -3.97 1.96 -15.58
C VAL A 10 -3.70 0.49 -15.89
N SER A 11 -4.74 -0.28 -16.15
CA SER A 11 -4.67 -1.70 -16.47
C SER A 11 -4.59 -1.98 -17.97
N GLU A 12 -4.63 -0.96 -18.82
CA GLU A 12 -4.74 -1.12 -20.28
C GLU A 12 -5.88 -2.08 -20.64
N ASP A 13 -7.10 -1.73 -20.20
CA ASP A 13 -8.32 -2.54 -20.36
C ASP A 13 -8.21 -3.95 -19.74
N GLY A 14 -7.51 -4.07 -18.61
CA GLY A 14 -7.38 -5.30 -17.82
C GLY A 14 -6.23 -6.21 -18.21
N THR A 15 -5.38 -5.80 -19.16
CA THR A 15 -4.25 -6.61 -19.64
C THR A 15 -3.00 -6.51 -18.77
N MET A 16 -2.87 -5.43 -17.99
CA MET A 16 -1.69 -5.11 -17.19
C MET A 16 -2.01 -5.00 -15.70
N LYS A 17 -1.10 -5.50 -14.86
CA LYS A 17 -1.13 -5.27 -13.42
C LYS A 17 -0.59 -3.88 -13.08
N PHE A 18 -1.07 -3.28 -12.00
CA PHE A 18 -0.73 -1.90 -11.62
C PHE A 18 -0.62 -1.72 -10.11
N THR A 19 0.12 -0.72 -9.63
CA THR A 19 0.28 -0.46 -8.19
C THR A 19 -0.77 0.52 -7.66
N VAL A 20 -0.90 0.60 -6.32
CA VAL A 20 -1.69 1.64 -5.63
C VAL A 20 -1.27 3.04 -6.08
N ARG A 21 0.03 3.23 -6.31
CA ARG A 21 0.60 4.49 -6.79
C ARG A 21 0.13 4.83 -8.21
N ASN A 22 0.18 3.88 -9.14
CA ASN A 22 -0.36 4.08 -10.50
C ASN A 22 -1.84 4.50 -10.45
N LEU A 23 -2.63 3.77 -9.64
CA LEU A 23 -4.06 4.05 -9.48
C LEU A 23 -4.30 5.44 -8.88
N PHE A 24 -3.60 5.79 -7.80
CA PHE A 24 -3.71 7.10 -7.14
C PHE A 24 -3.51 8.24 -8.15
N TYR A 25 -2.44 8.19 -8.92
CA TYR A 25 -2.13 9.25 -9.86
C TYR A 25 -3.15 9.37 -10.99
N LYS A 26 -3.74 8.25 -11.40
CA LYS A 26 -4.78 8.28 -12.42
C LYS A 26 -6.11 8.81 -11.90
N VAL A 27 -6.50 8.40 -10.69
CA VAL A 27 -7.63 8.98 -9.96
C VAL A 27 -7.44 10.48 -9.76
N ARG A 28 -6.25 10.88 -9.29
CA ARG A 28 -5.89 12.29 -9.08
C ARG A 28 -6.03 13.10 -10.36
N LYS A 29 -5.46 12.61 -11.47
CA LYS A 29 -5.57 13.26 -12.78
C LYS A 29 -7.03 13.52 -13.13
N PHE A 30 -7.86 12.47 -13.14
CA PHE A 30 -9.27 12.59 -13.52
C PHE A 30 -10.05 13.52 -12.58
N PHE A 31 -9.84 13.39 -11.27
CA PHE A 31 -10.51 14.23 -10.28
C PHE A 31 -10.18 15.71 -10.48
N LEU A 32 -8.90 16.05 -10.63
CA LEU A 32 -8.45 17.43 -10.80
C LEU A 32 -8.94 18.02 -12.13
N THR A 33 -8.84 17.29 -13.25
CA THR A 33 -9.29 17.82 -14.54
C THR A 33 -10.82 17.97 -14.66
N GLU A 34 -11.59 17.18 -13.90
CA GLU A 34 -13.06 17.22 -13.95
C GLU A 34 -13.66 18.22 -12.95
N ASN A 35 -12.96 18.51 -11.85
CA ASN A 35 -13.54 19.28 -10.73
C ASN A 35 -12.80 20.58 -10.42
N PHE A 36 -11.73 20.89 -11.14
CA PHE A 36 -10.93 22.09 -10.92
C PHE A 36 -10.67 22.84 -12.22
N VAL A 37 -10.39 24.14 -12.09
CA VAL A 37 -10.13 25.06 -13.19
C VAL A 37 -8.91 25.92 -12.91
N CYS A 38 -8.42 26.56 -13.96
CA CYS A 38 -7.34 27.54 -13.86
C CYS A 38 -7.73 28.66 -12.88
N PRO A 39 -6.90 28.98 -11.88
CA PRO A 39 -7.20 30.04 -10.92
C PRO A 39 -7.23 31.42 -11.58
N THR A 40 -6.44 31.62 -12.64
CA THR A 40 -6.29 32.92 -13.31
C THR A 40 -7.48 33.27 -14.21
N CYS A 41 -8.01 32.29 -14.96
CA CYS A 41 -9.02 32.56 -16.00
C CYS A 41 -10.24 31.65 -15.95
N GLY A 42 -10.32 30.74 -14.98
CA GLY A 42 -11.46 29.85 -14.80
C GLY A 42 -11.67 28.81 -15.90
N SER A 43 -10.75 28.68 -16.85
CA SER A 43 -10.85 27.72 -17.95
C SER A 43 -10.41 26.32 -17.54
N GLN A 44 -10.84 25.33 -18.32
CA GLN A 44 -10.47 23.92 -18.11
C GLN A 44 -8.96 23.72 -18.21
N VAL A 45 -8.50 22.75 -17.42
CA VAL A 45 -7.10 22.35 -17.33
C VAL A 45 -6.93 20.90 -17.77
N SER A 46 -5.76 20.60 -18.32
CA SER A 46 -5.34 19.26 -18.69
C SER A 46 -3.97 18.99 -18.09
N LEU A 47 -3.71 17.75 -17.67
CA LEU A 47 -2.40 17.40 -17.13
C LEU A 47 -1.35 17.48 -18.24
N LEU A 48 -0.36 18.36 -18.05
CA LEU A 48 0.75 18.58 -18.96
C LEU A 48 1.95 17.70 -18.60
N GLU A 49 2.39 17.78 -17.34
CA GLU A 49 3.54 17.03 -16.84
C GLU A 49 3.27 16.45 -15.46
N PHE A 50 3.85 15.28 -15.22
CA PHE A 50 3.69 14.55 -13.97
C PHE A 50 4.67 15.07 -12.90
N PRO A 51 4.27 15.19 -11.62
CA PRO A 51 3.01 14.73 -11.04
C PRO A 51 1.84 15.72 -11.10
N ASP A 52 2.09 17.04 -11.24
CA ASP A 52 1.05 18.05 -10.96
C ASP A 52 1.19 19.35 -11.77
N THR A 53 1.73 19.29 -12.99
CA THR A 53 1.75 20.46 -13.87
C THR A 53 0.59 20.41 -14.85
N PHE A 54 -0.26 21.43 -14.85
CA PHE A 54 -1.45 21.51 -15.66
C PHE A 54 -1.36 22.62 -16.70
N ALA A 55 -1.76 22.31 -17.93
CA ALA A 55 -1.96 23.29 -19.00
C ALA A 55 -3.42 23.75 -19.01
N CYS A 56 -3.61 25.06 -18.91
CA CYS A 56 -4.88 25.72 -19.14
C CYS A 56 -5.15 25.88 -20.63
N SER A 57 -6.43 25.78 -21.02
CA SER A 57 -6.88 26.00 -22.40
C SER A 57 -6.49 27.38 -22.99
N ASN A 58 -6.23 28.38 -22.13
CA ASN A 58 -5.79 29.73 -22.52
C ASN A 58 -4.26 29.92 -22.44
N GLY A 59 -3.48 28.84 -22.34
CA GLY A 59 -2.01 28.89 -22.42
C GLY A 59 -1.27 29.16 -21.10
N HIS A 60 -1.96 29.15 -19.96
CA HIS A 60 -1.31 29.19 -18.65
C HIS A 60 -0.81 27.82 -18.23
N THR A 61 0.33 27.78 -17.56
CA THR A 61 0.79 26.61 -16.81
C THR A 61 0.49 26.84 -15.33
N VAL A 62 -0.13 25.86 -14.68
CA VAL A 62 -0.62 25.97 -13.30
C VAL A 62 -0.21 24.73 -12.52
N SER A 63 0.20 24.89 -11.27
CA SER A 63 0.46 23.76 -10.38
C SER A 63 -0.84 23.18 -9.82
N GLY A 64 -0.86 21.87 -9.54
CA GLY A 64 -2.06 21.15 -9.07
C GLY A 64 -2.64 21.69 -7.75
N ASP A 65 -1.80 22.23 -6.86
CA ASP A 65 -2.17 22.85 -5.59
C ASP A 65 -2.74 24.28 -5.74
N GLU A 66 -2.51 24.93 -6.87
CA GLU A 66 -3.03 26.26 -7.20
C GLU A 66 -4.38 26.21 -7.91
N LEU A 67 -4.82 25.01 -8.32
CA LEU A 67 -6.06 24.83 -9.03
C LEU A 67 -7.26 25.29 -8.18
N ARG A 68 -8.18 26.01 -8.82
CA ARG A 68 -9.39 26.48 -8.16
C ARG A 68 -10.50 25.44 -8.29
N PRO A 69 -11.14 25.01 -7.18
CA PRO A 69 -12.23 24.04 -7.27
C PRO A 69 -13.46 24.66 -7.94
N LEU A 70 -14.20 23.84 -8.69
CA LEU A 70 -15.50 24.22 -9.28
C LEU A 70 -16.60 24.35 -8.22
N VAL A 71 -16.49 23.59 -7.14
CA VAL A 71 -17.45 23.57 -6.04
C VAL A 71 -16.75 23.99 -4.76
N GLU A 72 -17.38 24.90 -4.02
CA GLU A 72 -16.83 25.39 -2.75
C GLU A 72 -16.69 24.25 -1.72
N GLY A 73 -15.57 24.21 -1.01
CA GLY A 73 -15.29 23.18 -0.01
C GLY A 73 -14.77 21.85 -0.58
N LEU A 74 -14.69 21.70 -1.90
CA LEU A 74 -14.10 20.51 -2.51
C LEU A 74 -12.60 20.43 -2.20
N ARG A 75 -12.18 19.32 -1.58
CA ARG A 75 -10.78 19.02 -1.29
C ARG A 75 -10.42 17.65 -1.83
N PHE A 76 -9.19 17.50 -2.32
CA PHE A 76 -8.67 16.21 -2.75
C PHE A 76 -7.78 15.59 -1.66
N TYR A 77 -7.64 14.26 -1.71
CA TYR A 77 -6.83 13.47 -0.79
C TYR A 77 -5.33 13.52 -1.12
N LEU A 78 -4.48 13.54 -0.10
CA LEU A 78 -3.06 13.23 -0.28
C LEU A 78 -2.86 11.73 -0.49
N TYR A 79 -1.72 11.33 -1.06
CA TYR A 79 -1.41 9.93 -1.35
C TYR A 79 -1.72 8.99 -0.17
N ASP A 80 -1.25 9.34 1.02
CA ASP A 80 -1.45 8.49 2.20
C ASP A 80 -2.92 8.35 2.58
N SER A 81 -3.68 9.45 2.59
CA SER A 81 -5.13 9.42 2.84
C SER A 81 -5.92 8.69 1.74
N PHE A 82 -5.44 8.73 0.50
CA PHE A 82 -6.02 7.93 -0.57
C PHE A 82 -5.78 6.44 -0.34
N ALA A 83 -4.54 6.05 -0.04
CA ALA A 83 -4.15 4.65 0.12
C ALA A 83 -4.76 4.01 1.39
N GLN A 84 -4.74 4.74 2.52
CA GLN A 84 -5.13 4.19 3.82
C GLN A 84 -6.64 4.23 4.05
N ASP A 85 -7.30 5.35 3.72
CA ASP A 85 -8.70 5.54 4.07
C ASP A 85 -9.62 5.26 2.89
N PHE A 86 -9.40 5.98 1.78
CA PHE A 86 -10.31 5.96 0.65
C PHE A 86 -10.29 4.61 -0.08
N LEU A 87 -9.11 4.10 -0.43
CA LEU A 87 -8.97 2.85 -1.17
C LEU A 87 -9.43 1.65 -0.33
N THR A 88 -9.05 1.61 0.94
CA THR A 88 -9.51 0.59 1.89
C THR A 88 -11.03 0.62 2.05
N GLY A 89 -11.62 1.80 2.22
CA GLY A 89 -13.07 1.96 2.30
C GLY A 89 -13.78 1.50 1.02
N TYR A 90 -13.24 1.86 -0.13
CA TYR A 90 -13.77 1.45 -1.43
C TYR A 90 -13.73 -0.07 -1.61
N GLN A 91 -12.61 -0.72 -1.29
CA GLN A 91 -12.47 -2.17 -1.42
C GLN A 91 -13.35 -2.95 -0.44
N LYS A 92 -13.61 -2.41 0.76
CA LYS A 92 -14.59 -2.99 1.70
C LYS A 92 -16.01 -2.98 1.13
N ALA A 93 -16.38 -1.91 0.43
CA ALA A 93 -17.72 -1.77 -0.15
C ALA A 93 -17.89 -2.51 -1.49
N SER A 94 -16.83 -2.56 -2.30
CA SER A 94 -16.91 -2.97 -3.72
C SER A 94 -16.17 -4.27 -4.03
N GLY A 95 -15.44 -4.83 -3.06
CA GLY A 95 -14.56 -5.97 -3.25
C GLY A 95 -13.13 -5.57 -3.67
N LYS A 96 -12.27 -6.58 -3.80
CA LYS A 96 -10.88 -6.37 -4.25
C LYS A 96 -10.86 -5.84 -5.69
N ILE A 97 -9.89 -4.97 -5.98
CA ILE A 97 -9.68 -4.44 -7.33
C ILE A 97 -8.80 -5.43 -8.08
N GLU A 98 -9.29 -5.94 -9.20
CA GLU A 98 -8.54 -6.85 -10.08
C GLU A 98 -7.32 -6.16 -10.70
N GLY A 99 -6.20 -6.88 -10.81
CA GLY A 99 -4.96 -6.34 -11.38
C GLY A 99 -4.17 -5.40 -10.45
N LEU A 100 -4.74 -4.97 -9.32
CA LEU A 100 -4.03 -4.16 -8.33
C LEU A 100 -2.99 -5.01 -7.59
N LEU A 101 -1.72 -4.69 -7.80
CA LEU A 101 -0.60 -5.16 -6.99
C LEU A 101 -0.63 -4.46 -5.65
N ASN A 102 -0.84 -5.24 -4.60
CA ASN A 102 -0.50 -4.80 -3.26
C ASN A 102 1.02 -4.92 -3.14
N GLU A 103 1.70 -3.83 -2.82
CA GLU A 103 3.10 -3.92 -2.41
C GLU A 103 3.15 -4.79 -1.16
N GLU A 104 3.89 -5.91 -1.22
CA GLU A 104 4.22 -6.73 -0.05
C GLU A 104 4.86 -5.82 1.01
N ARG A 105 4.33 -5.85 2.24
CA ARG A 105 4.85 -5.06 3.36
C ARG A 105 5.04 -5.94 4.57
N GLY A 106 6.20 -5.81 5.20
CA GLY A 106 6.59 -6.60 6.35
C GLY A 106 7.18 -7.97 6.01
N LYS A 107 7.84 -8.58 6.99
CA LYS A 107 8.49 -9.91 6.90
C LYS A 107 8.14 -10.78 8.09
N LEU A 108 8.07 -12.09 7.91
CA LEU A 108 7.82 -13.08 8.96
C LEU A 108 8.97 -14.08 9.05
N ALA A 109 9.32 -14.48 10.27
CA ALA A 109 10.35 -15.50 10.49
C ALA A 109 9.94 -16.48 11.61
N PHE A 110 10.13 -17.77 11.33
CA PHE A 110 9.87 -18.88 12.25
C PHE A 110 11.18 -19.51 12.75
N PRO A 111 11.21 -20.03 13.99
CA PRO A 111 12.41 -20.66 14.55
C PRO A 111 12.80 -21.99 13.86
N GLU A 112 11.88 -22.73 13.22
CA GLU A 112 12.12 -24.13 12.79
C GLU A 112 12.02 -24.47 11.29
N PHE A 113 11.90 -23.52 10.36
CA PHE A 113 11.80 -23.86 8.91
C PHE A 113 13.09 -23.77 8.09
N ASP A 114 14.24 -23.46 8.70
CA ASP A 114 15.46 -23.16 7.96
C ASP A 114 16.61 -24.11 8.31
N ARG A 115 16.62 -25.29 7.68
CA ARG A 115 17.70 -26.30 7.80
C ARG A 115 18.73 -26.24 6.66
N ASN A 116 18.60 -25.34 5.68
CA ASN A 116 19.56 -25.22 4.57
C ASN A 116 20.14 -23.81 4.51
N TYR A 117 21.23 -23.61 5.25
CA TYR A 117 21.90 -22.33 5.49
C TYR A 117 22.86 -21.90 4.34
N ASP A 118 22.68 -22.41 3.12
CA ASP A 118 23.58 -22.16 1.98
C ASP A 118 22.93 -21.44 0.79
N GLU A 119 21.63 -21.17 0.85
CA GLU A 119 20.96 -20.30 -0.11
C GLU A 119 20.48 -19.05 0.63
N TYR A 120 21.13 -17.92 0.34
CA TYR A 120 20.60 -16.57 0.57
C TYR A 120 19.34 -16.30 -0.29
N GLU A 121 18.65 -17.35 -0.76
CA GLU A 121 17.23 -17.32 -1.12
C GLU A 121 16.44 -17.37 0.17
N SER A 122 16.52 -16.23 0.85
CA SER A 122 15.60 -15.85 1.88
C SER A 122 14.20 -16.35 1.58
N PHE A 123 13.61 -17.09 2.52
CA PHE A 123 12.16 -17.06 2.68
C PHE A 123 11.76 -15.65 3.18
N GLU A 124 12.00 -14.65 2.33
CA GLU A 124 11.42 -13.31 2.35
C GLU A 124 10.08 -13.43 1.63
N SER A 125 9.11 -14.12 2.23
CA SER A 125 7.73 -13.89 1.82
C SER A 125 7.31 -12.58 2.46
N GLY A 126 6.79 -11.63 1.70
CA GLY A 126 6.02 -10.54 2.26
C GLY A 126 4.99 -11.07 3.27
N ILE A 127 4.52 -10.23 4.19
CA ILE A 127 3.33 -10.56 4.97
C ILE A 127 2.13 -10.56 4.02
N ASP A 128 1.95 -11.66 3.30
CA ASP A 128 0.75 -12.01 2.55
C ASP A 128 0.09 -13.23 3.22
N THR A 129 -1.12 -13.54 2.78
CA THR A 129 -1.95 -14.69 3.13
C THR A 129 -1.18 -16.01 3.29
N GLU A 130 -0.11 -16.27 2.53
CA GLU A 130 0.74 -17.46 2.72
C GLU A 130 1.41 -17.55 4.10
N ALA A 131 1.74 -16.41 4.70
CA ALA A 131 2.38 -16.39 6.01
C ALA A 131 1.37 -16.58 7.16
N ILE A 132 0.08 -16.31 6.92
CA ILE A 132 -1.01 -16.75 7.79
C ILE A 132 -1.19 -18.26 7.70
N ASP A 133 -1.18 -18.83 6.50
CA ASP A 133 -1.40 -20.27 6.27
C ASP A 133 -0.27 -21.14 6.86
N ARG A 134 0.92 -20.57 7.03
CA ARG A 134 2.09 -21.21 7.66
C ARG A 134 2.27 -20.86 9.14
N PHE A 135 1.44 -19.97 9.68
CA PHE A 135 1.46 -19.68 11.11
C PHE A 135 0.93 -20.91 11.86
N GLU A 136 1.81 -21.62 12.53
CA GLU A 136 1.45 -22.75 13.39
C GLU A 136 1.33 -22.29 14.85
N PRO A 137 0.11 -22.27 15.42
CA PRO A 137 -0.10 -22.05 16.84
C PRO A 137 0.75 -23.02 17.68
N GLY A 138 1.64 -22.47 18.52
CA GLY A 138 2.46 -23.24 19.46
C GLY A 138 3.93 -23.41 19.05
N VAL A 139 4.33 -22.93 17.86
CA VAL A 139 5.75 -22.81 17.48
C VAL A 139 6.29 -21.50 18.03
N GLY A 140 7.21 -21.56 18.99
CA GLY A 140 7.66 -20.38 19.74
C GLY A 140 6.71 -20.01 20.88
N ASN A 141 7.25 -19.73 22.05
CA ASN A 141 6.49 -19.35 23.24
C ASN A 141 6.05 -17.87 23.27
N LYS A 142 6.59 -17.03 22.38
CA LYS A 142 6.32 -15.58 22.30
C LYS A 142 6.30 -15.09 20.85
N VAL A 143 5.61 -13.97 20.65
CA VAL A 143 5.64 -13.20 19.40
C VAL A 143 6.31 -11.85 19.66
N ILE A 144 7.28 -11.48 18.83
CA ILE A 144 7.98 -10.21 18.92
C ILE A 144 7.72 -9.42 17.63
N MET A 145 7.06 -8.28 17.80
CA MET A 145 6.77 -7.35 16.72
C MET A 145 7.88 -6.31 16.59
N VAL A 146 8.42 -6.16 15.37
CA VAL A 146 9.55 -5.30 15.06
C VAL A 146 9.13 -4.29 14.00
N GLU A 147 9.07 -3.02 14.35
CA GLU A 147 8.59 -2.00 13.41
C GLU A 147 9.57 -1.74 12.27
N LYS A 148 10.88 -1.70 12.55
CA LYS A 148 11.91 -1.31 11.58
C LYS A 148 12.59 -2.52 10.96
N MET A 149 12.60 -2.58 9.64
CA MET A 149 13.23 -3.65 8.86
C MET A 149 14.71 -3.85 9.18
N GLY A 150 15.46 -2.76 9.36
CA GLY A 150 16.88 -2.84 9.75
C GLY A 150 17.09 -3.55 11.09
N LEU A 151 16.21 -3.33 12.07
CA LEU A 151 16.27 -4.01 13.36
C LEU A 151 15.87 -5.48 13.23
N PHE A 152 14.86 -5.79 12.42
CA PHE A 152 14.45 -7.16 12.14
C PHE A 152 15.60 -7.98 11.56
N HIS A 153 16.31 -7.44 10.56
CA HIS A 153 17.48 -8.09 9.98
C HIS A 153 18.59 -8.31 11.01
N MET A 154 18.86 -7.33 11.87
CA MET A 154 19.83 -7.50 12.96
C MET A 154 19.43 -8.60 13.94
N MET A 155 18.15 -8.66 14.33
CA MET A 155 17.65 -9.69 15.26
C MET A 155 17.77 -11.09 14.65
N ARG A 156 17.43 -11.24 13.37
CA ARG A 156 17.60 -12.50 12.62
C ARG A 156 19.06 -12.92 12.50
N ALA A 157 19.94 -11.99 12.12
CA ALA A 157 21.37 -12.24 12.03
C ALA A 157 22.03 -12.64 13.36
N ASN A 158 21.34 -12.44 14.49
CA ASN A 158 21.80 -12.81 15.83
C ASN A 158 20.95 -13.93 16.47
N ASP A 159 20.20 -14.68 15.66
CA ASP A 159 19.35 -15.83 16.05
C ASP A 159 18.37 -15.53 17.19
N PHE A 160 17.80 -14.31 17.25
CA PHE A 160 16.91 -13.93 18.34
C PHE A 160 15.66 -14.80 18.43
N ASP A 161 15.09 -15.21 17.30
CA ASP A 161 13.93 -16.10 17.23
C ASP A 161 14.21 -17.45 17.89
N ARG A 162 15.39 -18.04 17.64
CA ARG A 162 15.77 -19.33 18.26
C ARG A 162 16.14 -19.16 19.73
N ARG A 163 16.92 -18.13 20.05
CA ARG A 163 17.43 -17.88 21.40
C ARG A 163 16.31 -17.55 22.39
N LEU A 164 15.26 -16.90 21.91
CA LEU A 164 14.11 -16.51 22.71
C LEU A 164 12.92 -17.47 22.54
N ASP A 165 13.04 -18.46 21.65
CA ASP A 165 11.95 -19.34 21.24
C ASP A 165 10.71 -18.49 20.89
N ALA A 166 10.89 -17.60 19.91
CA ALA A 166 9.95 -16.55 19.57
C ALA A 166 9.76 -16.41 18.05
N ILE A 167 8.53 -16.09 17.65
CA ILE A 167 8.19 -15.69 16.28
C ILE A 167 8.52 -14.21 16.12
N LEU A 168 9.30 -13.84 15.10
CA LEU A 168 9.57 -12.44 14.77
C LEU A 168 8.66 -11.97 13.63
N ILE A 169 7.98 -10.84 13.83
CA ILE A 169 7.10 -10.21 12.84
C ILE A 169 7.60 -8.80 12.58
N CYS A 170 8.01 -8.49 11.36
CA CYS A 170 8.32 -7.12 10.97
C CYS A 170 7.15 -6.48 10.22
N THR A 171 6.66 -5.33 10.68
CA THR A 171 5.48 -4.68 10.09
C THR A 171 5.77 -3.42 9.28
N GLU A 172 7.03 -2.96 9.23
CA GLU A 172 7.45 -1.76 8.47
C GLU A 172 6.57 -0.52 8.68
N GLY A 173 6.20 -0.26 9.93
CA GLY A 173 5.37 0.89 10.29
C GLY A 173 3.88 0.79 9.95
N PHE A 174 3.39 -0.36 9.45
CA PHE A 174 1.97 -0.57 9.18
C PHE A 174 1.46 -1.93 9.70
N SER A 175 0.43 -1.95 10.54
CA SER A 175 -0.26 -3.21 10.86
C SER A 175 -1.06 -3.66 9.64
N THR A 176 -0.45 -4.46 8.78
CA THR A 176 -1.18 -5.14 7.70
C THR A 176 -2.29 -6.01 8.31
N GLU A 177 -3.40 -6.21 7.60
CA GLU A 177 -4.50 -7.07 8.09
C GLU A 177 -3.98 -8.48 8.41
N ALA A 178 -2.99 -8.95 7.66
CA ALA A 178 -2.32 -10.22 7.91
C ALA A 178 -1.48 -10.21 9.20
N ALA A 179 -0.71 -9.15 9.49
CA ALA A 179 -0.04 -9.02 10.79
C ALA A 179 -1.05 -8.99 11.95
N ARG A 180 -2.20 -8.34 11.76
CA ARG A 180 -3.29 -8.30 12.74
C ARG A 180 -3.91 -9.69 12.95
N LEU A 181 -4.15 -10.46 11.89
CA LEU A 181 -4.69 -11.81 11.97
C LEU A 181 -3.72 -12.77 12.68
N ILE A 182 -2.42 -12.66 12.40
CA ILE A 182 -1.39 -13.42 13.11
C ILE A 182 -1.38 -13.06 14.60
N MET A 183 -1.49 -11.78 14.95
CA MET A 183 -1.57 -11.36 16.35
C MET A 183 -2.82 -11.89 17.06
N VAL A 184 -3.98 -11.92 16.39
CA VAL A 184 -5.20 -12.52 16.93
C VAL A 184 -5.02 -14.02 17.14
N GLY A 185 -4.43 -14.73 16.18
CA GLY A 185 -4.13 -16.16 16.29
C GLY A 185 -3.17 -16.48 17.44
N ALA A 186 -2.12 -15.68 17.60
CA ALA A 186 -1.15 -15.84 18.70
C ALA A 186 -1.76 -15.59 20.09
N ALA A 187 -2.74 -14.68 20.20
CA ALA A 187 -3.39 -14.34 21.46
C ALA A 187 -4.28 -15.48 22.02
N VAL A 188 -4.66 -16.47 21.19
CA VAL A 188 -5.48 -17.63 21.61
C VAL A 188 -4.66 -18.65 22.44
N ILE A 189 -3.33 -18.51 22.50
CA ILE A 189 -2.40 -19.49 23.09
C ILE A 189 -1.97 -19.09 24.52
N ILE A 190 -2.48 -17.97 25.06
CA ILE A 190 -2.15 -17.49 26.42
C ILE A 190 -3.21 -17.94 27.44
#